data_AF-A0A7Y1T2B0-F1
#
_entry.id   AF-A0A7Y1T2B0-F1
#
_cell.length_a   1.000
_cell.length_b   1.000
_cell.length_c   1.000
_cell.angle_alpha   90.00
_cell.angle_beta   90.00
_cell.angle_gamma   90.00
#
_symmetry.space_group_name_H-M   'P 1'
#
loop_
_entity.id
_entity.type
_entity.pdbx_description
1 polymer ?
#
loop_
_entity_poly.entity_id
_entity_poly.type
_entity_poly.pdbx_seq_one_letter_code
_entity_poly.pdbx_strand_id
1 'polypeptide(L)'
;IIANIAPKPHQSVFYSFINYDERAIGFNETINLKVLSDFTLVTGIANPVPLVQYLKGLGLTFEHLVYGDHHHFTMKDIQLLSTKGKLLTTEKDYVRLKDFEVLEARLYYLPISVSIDQSENFKTKVLEYCK
;
A
#
# COMPACT_ATOMS: atom_id res chain seq x y z
N ILE A 1 17.99 -10.15 12.59
CA ILE A 1 17.71 -8.70 12.76
C ILE A 1 18.28 -8.19 14.08
N ILE A 2 17.81 -8.61 15.26
CA ILE A 2 18.33 -8.13 16.57
C ILE A 2 19.85 -8.28 16.69
N ALA A 3 20.40 -9.44 16.33
CA ALA A 3 21.84 -9.68 16.38
C ALA A 3 22.68 -8.68 15.56
N ASN A 4 22.12 -8.18 14.43
CA ASN A 4 22.79 -7.19 13.58
C ASN A 4 22.67 -5.76 14.13
N ILE A 5 21.59 -5.47 14.87
CA ILE A 5 21.38 -4.17 15.52
C ILE A 5 22.25 -4.07 16.78
N ALA A 6 22.50 -5.20 17.46
CA ALA A 6 23.29 -5.29 18.70
C ALA A 6 22.91 -4.23 19.76
N PRO A 7 21.63 -4.16 20.17
CA PRO A 7 21.17 -3.16 21.12
C PRO A 7 21.89 -3.31 22.47
N LYS A 8 22.23 -2.18 23.10
CA LYS A 8 22.74 -2.16 24.47
C LYS A 8 21.68 -2.69 25.45
N PRO A 9 22.06 -3.16 26.65
CA PRO A 9 21.11 -3.74 27.61
C PRO A 9 19.92 -2.85 27.99
N HIS A 10 20.05 -1.53 27.86
CA HIS A 10 18.98 -0.56 28.15
C HIS A 10 18.16 -0.15 26.92
N GLN A 11 18.52 -0.62 25.72
CA GLN A 11 17.81 -0.29 24.48
C GLN A 11 16.73 -1.35 24.21
N SER A 12 15.49 -0.90 24.12
CA SER A 12 14.38 -1.73 23.65
C SER A 12 14.30 -1.70 22.13
N VAL A 13 14.06 -2.86 21.52
CA VAL A 13 13.78 -2.98 20.09
C VAL A 13 12.32 -3.39 19.92
N PHE A 14 11.62 -2.68 19.05
CA PHE A 14 10.24 -2.93 18.65
C PHE A 14 10.19 -3.14 17.14
N TYR A 15 9.16 -3.84 16.70
CA TYR A 15 8.85 -4.17 15.32
C TYR A 15 7.53 -3.55 14.93
N SER A 16 7.47 -3.05 13.69
CA SER A 16 6.22 -2.63 13.08
C SER A 16 5.80 -3.58 11.97
N PHE A 17 4.50 -3.63 11.71
CA PHE A 17 3.90 -4.42 10.64
C PHE A 17 3.01 -3.53 9.79
N ILE A 18 3.01 -3.81 8.49
CA ILE A 18 2.06 -3.22 7.54
C ILE A 18 0.84 -4.13 7.52
N ASN A 19 -0.32 -3.58 7.85
CA ASN A 19 -1.60 -4.25 7.69
C ASN A 19 -2.32 -3.62 6.50
N TYR A 20 -2.65 -4.44 5.52
CA TYR A 20 -3.49 -4.03 4.40
C TYR A 20 -4.97 -4.17 4.79
N ASP A 21 -5.80 -3.21 4.39
CA ASP A 21 -7.25 -3.32 4.59
C ASP A 21 -7.83 -4.51 3.78
N GLU A 22 -8.98 -5.02 4.18
CA GLU A 22 -9.74 -5.98 3.37
C GLU A 22 -10.50 -5.29 2.23
N ARG A 23 -10.53 -3.96 2.21
CA ARG A 23 -11.29 -3.17 1.26
C ARG A 23 -10.41 -2.16 0.51
N ALA A 24 -10.59 -2.10 -0.79
CA ALA A 24 -10.04 -1.04 -1.63
C ALA A 24 -11.04 0.11 -1.76
N ILE A 25 -10.57 1.35 -1.64
CA ILE A 25 -11.39 2.56 -1.64
C ILE A 25 -11.25 3.24 -3.01
N GLY A 26 -12.37 3.49 -3.67
CA GLY A 26 -12.45 4.29 -4.89
C GLY A 26 -13.11 5.65 -4.62
N PHE A 27 -13.43 6.39 -5.67
CA PHE A 27 -13.97 7.74 -5.54
C PHE A 27 -15.35 7.79 -4.86
N ASN A 28 -16.29 6.95 -5.32
CA ASN A 28 -17.67 6.91 -4.81
C ASN A 28 -18.05 5.57 -4.16
N GLU A 29 -17.13 4.60 -4.13
CA GLU A 29 -17.44 3.26 -3.63
C GLU A 29 -16.24 2.60 -2.96
N THR A 30 -16.50 1.47 -2.31
CA THR A 30 -15.48 0.65 -1.65
C THR A 30 -15.73 -0.80 -2.00
N ILE A 31 -14.68 -1.52 -2.39
CA ILE A 31 -14.75 -2.90 -2.86
C ILE A 31 -14.00 -3.82 -1.89
N ASN A 32 -14.64 -4.91 -1.48
CA ASN A 32 -13.95 -5.95 -0.71
C ASN A 32 -12.98 -6.73 -1.62
N LEU A 33 -11.75 -6.93 -1.18
CA LEU A 33 -10.72 -7.65 -1.96
C LEU A 33 -11.15 -9.07 -2.32
N LYS A 34 -11.99 -9.73 -1.51
CA LYS A 34 -12.49 -11.09 -1.77
C LYS A 34 -13.37 -11.18 -3.02
N VAL A 35 -13.99 -10.09 -3.45
CA VAL A 35 -14.83 -10.03 -4.65
C VAL A 35 -14.13 -9.34 -5.83
N LEU A 36 -12.89 -8.87 -5.63
CA LEU A 36 -12.10 -8.22 -6.66
C LEU A 36 -11.51 -9.29 -7.58
N SER A 37 -12.10 -9.43 -8.77
CA SER A 37 -11.61 -10.28 -9.86
C SER A 37 -11.16 -9.43 -11.03
N ASP A 38 -10.20 -9.95 -11.80
CA ASP A 38 -9.72 -9.38 -13.08
C ASP A 38 -9.43 -7.87 -13.03
N PHE A 39 -8.40 -7.50 -12.27
CA PHE A 39 -7.95 -6.12 -12.12
C PHE A 39 -6.49 -5.94 -12.53
N THR A 40 -6.08 -4.69 -12.70
CA THR A 40 -4.68 -4.31 -12.92
C THR A 40 -4.15 -3.64 -11.66
N LEU A 41 -3.07 -4.17 -11.11
CA LEU A 41 -2.30 -3.52 -10.06
C LEU A 41 -1.36 -2.49 -10.70
N VAL A 42 -1.38 -1.26 -10.21
CA VAL A 42 -0.49 -0.17 -10.63
C VAL A 42 0.36 0.24 -9.44
N THR A 43 1.68 0.28 -9.59
CA THR A 43 2.57 0.73 -8.50
C THR A 43 3.68 1.61 -9.02
N GLY A 44 3.85 2.80 -8.43
CA GLY A 44 4.94 3.75 -8.62
C GLY A 44 5.71 4.01 -7.32
N ILE A 45 5.96 2.94 -6.55
CA ILE A 45 6.65 2.95 -5.26
C ILE A 45 7.96 2.14 -5.33
N ALA A 46 8.91 2.47 -4.44
CA ALA A 46 10.24 1.84 -4.40
C ALA A 46 10.23 0.31 -4.24
N ASN A 47 9.29 -0.26 -3.48
CA ASN A 47 9.20 -1.71 -3.29
C ASN A 47 7.74 -2.20 -3.31
N PRO A 48 7.24 -2.67 -4.46
CA PRO A 48 5.89 -3.21 -4.57
C PRO A 48 5.79 -4.68 -4.12
N VAL A 49 6.92 -5.36 -3.84
CA VAL A 49 6.94 -6.81 -3.56
C VAL A 49 6.02 -7.22 -2.41
N PRO A 50 5.98 -6.52 -1.25
CA PRO A 50 5.10 -6.91 -0.15
C PRO A 50 3.62 -6.88 -0.52
N LEU A 51 3.20 -5.86 -1.28
CA LEU A 51 1.82 -5.71 -1.75
C LEU A 51 1.46 -6.82 -2.74
N VAL A 52 2.35 -7.11 -3.70
CA VAL A 52 2.14 -8.19 -4.67
C VAL A 52 2.01 -9.54 -3.97
N GLN A 53 2.88 -9.81 -2.99
CA GLN A 53 2.84 -11.07 -2.23
C GLN A 53 1.57 -11.17 -1.39
N TYR A 54 1.13 -10.08 -0.76
CA TYR A 54 -0.12 -10.04 0.00
C TYR A 54 -1.32 -10.40 -0.91
N LEU A 55 -1.47 -9.72 -2.05
CA LEU A 55 -2.60 -9.95 -2.97
C LEU A 55 -2.58 -11.36 -3.56
N LYS A 56 -1.39 -11.88 -3.93
CA LYS A 56 -1.24 -13.28 -4.37
C LYS A 56 -1.55 -14.28 -3.25
N GLY A 57 -1.20 -13.97 -2.02
CA GLY A 57 -1.51 -14.78 -0.83
C GLY A 57 -3.02 -14.89 -0.57
N LEU A 58 -3.80 -13.89 -1.00
CA LEU A 58 -5.27 -13.95 -1.01
C LEU A 58 -5.85 -14.77 -2.19
N GLY A 59 -5.01 -15.31 -3.08
CA GLY A 59 -5.43 -16.05 -4.26
C GLY A 59 -5.88 -15.17 -5.43
N LEU A 60 -5.60 -13.87 -5.39
CA LEU A 60 -6.00 -12.94 -6.44
C LEU A 60 -5.06 -13.02 -7.65
N THR A 61 -5.65 -12.93 -8.84
CA THR A 61 -4.93 -12.86 -10.12
C THR A 61 -5.10 -11.48 -10.74
N PHE A 62 -4.01 -10.88 -11.19
CA PHE A 62 -3.99 -9.52 -11.72
C PHE A 62 -2.80 -9.30 -12.65
N GLU A 63 -2.95 -8.38 -13.61
CA GLU A 63 -1.83 -7.79 -14.33
C GLU A 63 -1.14 -6.78 -13.41
N HIS A 64 0.20 -6.70 -13.46
CA HIS A 64 0.94 -5.73 -12.66
C HIS A 64 1.73 -4.76 -13.55
N LEU A 65 1.32 -3.50 -13.57
CA LEU A 65 2.04 -2.40 -14.19
C LEU A 65 2.95 -1.73 -13.15
N VAL A 66 4.26 -1.92 -13.32
CA VAL A 66 5.29 -1.38 -12.43
C VAL A 66 5.89 -0.12 -13.05
N TYR A 67 5.86 0.97 -12.29
CA TYR A 67 6.49 2.24 -12.60
C TYR A 67 7.60 2.53 -11.60
N GLY A 68 8.55 3.39 -12.00
CA GLY A 68 9.64 3.82 -11.12
C GLY A 68 9.11 4.58 -9.89
N ASP A 69 9.90 4.58 -8.81
CA ASP A 69 9.53 5.38 -7.65
C ASP A 69 9.44 6.87 -8.03
N HIS A 70 8.40 7.54 -7.53
CA HIS A 70 8.09 8.93 -7.90
C HIS A 70 7.77 9.13 -9.39
N HIS A 71 7.28 8.09 -10.08
CA HIS A 71 6.80 8.23 -11.46
C HIS A 71 5.77 9.35 -11.58
N HIS A 72 5.99 10.21 -12.57
CA HIS A 72 5.02 11.21 -13.00
C HIS A 72 4.20 10.59 -14.13
N PHE A 73 2.95 10.24 -13.83
CA PHE A 73 2.06 9.63 -14.81
C PHE A 73 1.83 10.58 -15.99
N THR A 74 2.26 10.13 -17.17
CA THR A 74 2.14 10.88 -18.42
C THR A 74 0.78 10.63 -19.06
N MET A 75 0.35 11.49 -19.99
CA MET A 75 -0.90 11.25 -20.73
C MET A 75 -0.94 9.91 -21.49
N LYS A 76 0.22 9.39 -21.90
CA LYS A 76 0.32 8.05 -22.51
C LYS A 76 0.03 6.95 -21.49
N ASP A 77 0.51 7.11 -20.26
CA ASP A 77 0.21 6.19 -19.16
C ASP A 77 -1.28 6.21 -18.87
N ILE A 78 -1.88 7.40 -18.78
CA ILE A 78 -3.33 7.55 -18.54
C ILE A 78 -4.15 6.92 -19.66
N GLN A 79 -3.76 7.11 -20.93
CA GLN A 79 -4.39 6.43 -22.06
C GLN A 79 -4.32 4.90 -21.90
N LEU A 80 -3.15 4.35 -21.60
CA LEU A 80 -3.00 2.91 -21.37
C LEU A 80 -3.91 2.44 -20.21
N LEU A 81 -3.85 3.12 -19.07
CA LEU A 81 -4.65 2.79 -17.88
C LEU A 81 -6.16 2.89 -18.14
N SER A 82 -6.60 3.83 -18.99
CA SER A 82 -8.02 3.97 -19.37
C SER A 82 -8.54 2.80 -20.21
N THR A 83 -7.67 2.00 -20.82
CA THR A 83 -8.06 0.77 -21.54
C THR A 83 -8.21 -0.44 -20.64
N LYS A 84 -7.71 -0.36 -19.39
CA LYS A 84 -7.75 -1.45 -18.42
C LYS A 84 -9.08 -1.49 -17.67
N GLY A 85 -9.37 -2.61 -17.02
CA GLY A 85 -10.52 -2.77 -16.13
C GLY A 85 -10.34 -2.01 -14.81
N LYS A 86 -10.67 -2.65 -13.69
CA LYS A 86 -10.42 -2.07 -12.36
C LYS A 86 -8.92 -1.87 -12.13
N LEU A 87 -8.55 -0.72 -11.58
CA LEU A 87 -7.19 -0.34 -11.25
C LEU A 87 -7.05 -0.32 -9.73
N LEU A 88 -6.21 -1.20 -9.19
CA LEU A 88 -5.81 -1.16 -7.79
C LEU A 88 -4.44 -0.51 -7.69
N THR A 89 -4.25 0.42 -6.76
CA THR A 89 -2.98 1.12 -6.57
C THR A 89 -2.69 1.39 -5.10
N THR A 90 -1.55 2.01 -4.82
CA THR A 90 -1.21 2.50 -3.48
C THR A 90 -1.89 3.85 -3.22
N GLU A 91 -2.06 4.24 -1.95
CA GLU A 91 -2.60 5.58 -1.63
C GLU A 91 -1.75 6.71 -2.22
N LYS A 92 -0.42 6.57 -2.20
CA LYS A 92 0.52 7.53 -2.78
C LYS A 92 0.30 7.72 -4.28
N ASP A 93 0.11 6.64 -5.03
CA ASP A 93 -0.11 6.71 -6.47
C ASP A 93 -1.54 7.09 -6.83
N TYR A 94 -2.52 6.74 -5.99
CA TYR A 94 -3.90 7.20 -6.11
C TYR A 94 -4.00 8.72 -6.09
N VAL A 95 -3.31 9.39 -5.15
CA VAL A 95 -3.30 10.86 -5.07
C VAL A 95 -2.80 11.50 -6.37
N ARG A 96 -1.94 10.82 -7.13
CA ARG A 96 -1.43 11.31 -8.44
C ARG A 96 -2.34 10.98 -9.62
N LEU A 97 -3.17 9.94 -9.48
CA LEU A 97 -4.03 9.41 -10.55
C LEU A 97 -5.48 9.91 -10.44
N LYS A 98 -5.94 10.29 -9.25
CA LYS A 98 -7.34 10.64 -8.98
C LYS A 98 -7.84 11.88 -9.72
N ASP A 99 -6.94 12.79 -10.10
CA ASP A 99 -7.31 14.03 -10.80
C ASP A 99 -7.58 13.79 -12.30
N PHE A 100 -7.35 12.57 -12.80
CA PHE A 100 -7.72 12.16 -14.14
C PHE A 100 -9.12 11.54 -14.15
N GLU A 101 -10.14 12.33 -14.46
CA GLU A 101 -11.57 11.93 -14.48
C GLU A 101 -11.82 10.62 -15.26
N VAL A 102 -11.07 10.38 -16.34
CA VAL A 102 -11.17 9.15 -17.15
C VAL A 102 -10.90 7.86 -16.35
N LEU A 103 -10.18 7.96 -15.23
CA LEU A 103 -9.86 6.85 -14.34
C LEU A 103 -10.78 6.76 -13.12
N GLU A 104 -11.56 7.81 -12.81
CA GLU A 104 -12.32 7.94 -11.55
C GLU A 104 -13.19 6.72 -11.24
N ALA A 105 -13.95 6.25 -12.24
CA ALA A 105 -14.88 5.13 -12.09
C ALA A 105 -14.21 3.75 -11.93
N ARG A 106 -12.89 3.65 -12.06
CA ARG A 106 -12.15 2.38 -12.00
C ARG A 106 -10.92 2.40 -11.10
N LEU A 107 -10.61 3.54 -10.51
CA LEU A 107 -9.41 3.73 -9.70
C LEU A 107 -9.71 3.48 -8.23
N TYR A 108 -8.97 2.55 -7.64
CA TYR A 108 -9.07 2.20 -6.22
C TYR A 108 -7.69 2.18 -5.60
N TYR A 109 -7.58 2.60 -4.34
CA TYR A 109 -6.38 2.40 -3.54
C TYR A 109 -6.61 1.40 -2.44
N LEU A 110 -5.56 0.68 -2.06
CA LEU A 110 -5.57 -0.20 -0.90
C LEU A 110 -5.00 0.54 0.31
N PRO A 111 -5.82 0.89 1.32
CA PRO A 111 -5.33 1.51 2.54
C PRO A 111 -4.39 0.57 3.29
N ILE A 112 -3.43 1.17 3.99
CA ILE A 112 -2.57 0.46 4.94
C ILE A 112 -2.66 1.11 6.32
N SER A 113 -2.46 0.30 7.35
CA SER A 113 -2.22 0.76 8.71
C SER A 113 -0.93 0.15 9.24
N VAL A 114 -0.33 0.82 10.21
CA VAL A 114 0.88 0.33 10.88
C VAL A 114 0.50 -0.12 12.28
N SER A 115 0.85 -1.35 12.63
CA SER A 115 0.84 -1.83 14.02
C SER A 115 2.26 -1.94 14.54
N ILE A 116 2.42 -1.80 15.85
CA ILE A 116 3.70 -1.94 16.56
C ILE A 116 3.55 -3.09 17.55
N ASP A 117 4.55 -3.98 17.63
CA ASP A 117 4.58 -5.02 18.66
C ASP A 117 4.73 -4.38 20.05
N GLN A 118 4.10 -5.00 21.06
CA GLN A 118 4.17 -4.47 22.43
C GLN A 118 3.81 -2.96 22.52
N SER A 119 2.80 -2.51 21.77
CA SER A 119 2.47 -1.10 21.55
C SER A 119 2.39 -0.26 22.83
N GLU A 120 1.85 -0.82 23.92
CA GLU A 120 1.77 -0.14 25.22
C GLU A 120 3.15 0.10 25.86
N ASN A 121 4.06 -0.87 25.74
CA ASN A 121 5.44 -0.73 26.21
C ASN A 121 6.19 0.30 25.35
N PHE A 122 6.03 0.24 24.03
CA PHE A 122 6.59 1.26 23.12
C PHE A 122 6.11 2.67 23.49
N LYS A 123 4.79 2.85 23.68
CA LYS A 123 4.20 4.13 24.06
C LYS A 123 4.73 4.63 25.40
N THR A 124 4.83 3.75 26.40
CA THR A 124 5.41 4.07 27.71
C THR A 124 6.85 4.56 27.56
N LYS A 125 7.68 3.85 26.79
CA LYS A 125 9.09 4.23 26.55
C LYS A 125 9.25 5.57 25.82
N VAL A 126 8.38 5.86 24.85
CA VAL A 126 8.36 7.16 24.17
C VAL A 126 7.99 8.28 25.14
N LEU A 127 6.94 8.09 25.96
CA LEU A 127 6.49 9.08 26.94
C LEU A 127 7.51 9.32 28.06
N GLU A 128 8.24 8.28 28.49
CA GLU A 128 9.35 8.41 29.44
C GLU A 128 10.51 9.23 28.88
N TYR A 129 10.78 9.15 27.58
CA TYR A 129 11.85 9.91 26.92
C TYR A 129 11.51 11.39 26.68
N CYS A 130 10.22 11.70 26.46
CA CYS A 130 9.76 13.08 26.22
C CYS A 130 9.59 13.92 27.50
N LYS A 131 9.81 13.33 28.68
CA LYS A 131 9.83 14.03 29.97
C LYS A 131 11.23 14.54 30.29
#